data_AF-Q0AZ14-F1
#
_entry.id   AF-Q0AZ14-F1
#
_cell.length_a   1.000
_cell.length_b   1.000
_cell.length_c   1.000
_cell.angle_alpha   90.00
_cell.angle_beta   90.00
_cell.angle_gamma   90.00
#
_symmetry.space_group_name_H-M   'P 1'
#
loop_
_entity.id
_entity.type
_entity.pdbx_description
1 polymer ?
#
loop_
_entity_poly.entity_id
_entity_poly.type
_entity_poly.pdbx_seq_one_letter_code
_entity_poly.pdbx_strand_id
1 'polypeptide(L)'
;MEKTAIRIPIFMYSLLTPAWEHKIEAQTDGDPFGDSQPMKEYYGPNGKWLLDGVLRHLNISREDEIAILTTSDERYVSTCVSITCFNYAKISRVVGPNTKVVIVIHEFGYVYPDIKNYVCNLKERGIVVIEDCAHIIGCDINGKKIGSFGDYALFSLPKISPARAGGLLRTTKNIKLPVLNSNLSQLTNIGIAGAEKYLPKYKFFNKGRIERAELLKSQVNDLCNIFEPSHPAVPYFLGIVTSEKSKIETSLPWIEFGATLRNDLVYIPTNPLASINLFELITNTIKNGGKICN
;
A
#
# COMPACT_ATOMS: atom_id res chain seq x y z
N MET A 1 18.24 -29.33 2.71
CA MET A 1 17.92 -27.97 3.18
C MET A 1 16.58 -27.59 2.57
N GLU A 2 15.54 -27.55 3.40
CA GLU A 2 14.20 -27.08 2.99
C GLU A 2 14.34 -25.67 2.42
N LYS A 3 14.05 -25.51 1.12
CA LYS A 3 13.82 -24.21 0.52
C LYS A 3 12.48 -23.73 1.06
N THR A 4 12.46 -23.09 2.23
CA THR A 4 11.40 -22.12 2.53
C THR A 4 11.47 -21.09 1.41
N ALA A 5 10.58 -21.23 0.43
CA ALA A 5 10.54 -20.36 -0.74
C ALA A 5 10.25 -18.95 -0.24
N ILE A 6 11.32 -18.16 -0.11
CA ILE A 6 11.27 -16.75 0.21
C ILE A 6 10.42 -16.10 -0.88
N ARG A 7 9.17 -15.75 -0.55
CA ARG A 7 8.30 -15.00 -1.45
C ARG A 7 8.82 -13.57 -1.51
N ILE A 8 9.03 -12.98 -2.69
CA ILE A 8 9.33 -11.56 -2.81
C ILE A 8 8.04 -10.79 -2.57
N PRO A 9 7.87 -10.11 -1.42
CA PRO A 9 6.73 -9.28 -1.14
C PRO A 9 7.05 -7.86 -1.57
N ILE A 10 6.10 -6.96 -1.36
CA ILE A 10 6.28 -5.50 -1.43
C ILE A 10 7.51 -5.05 -0.63
N PHE A 11 7.66 -5.62 0.56
CA PHE A 11 8.77 -5.40 1.49
C PHE A 11 8.95 -6.69 2.28
N MET A 12 10.18 -7.06 2.60
CA MET A 12 10.43 -8.22 3.47
C MET A 12 11.54 -7.94 4.44
N TYR A 13 11.22 -7.96 5.74
CA TYR A 13 12.21 -7.77 6.78
C TYR A 13 13.35 -8.78 6.70
N SER A 14 13.09 -10.02 6.30
CA SER A 14 14.14 -11.06 6.18
C SER A 14 15.18 -10.80 5.08
N LEU A 15 14.93 -9.88 4.14
CA LEU A 15 15.95 -9.43 3.18
C LEU A 15 16.91 -8.40 3.77
N LEU A 16 16.65 -7.91 4.98
CA LEU A 16 17.49 -6.93 5.64
C LEU A 16 18.79 -7.58 6.16
N THR A 17 19.77 -7.68 5.29
CA THR A 17 21.12 -8.14 5.64
C THR A 17 21.92 -7.03 6.34
N PRO A 18 23.01 -7.35 7.07
CA PRO A 18 23.90 -6.34 7.63
C PRO A 18 24.45 -5.35 6.60
N ALA A 19 24.66 -5.81 5.34
CA ALA A 19 25.07 -4.93 4.25
C ALA A 19 23.98 -3.93 3.86
N TRP A 20 22.70 -4.32 3.92
CA TRP A 20 21.60 -3.38 3.74
C TRP A 20 21.46 -2.44 4.93
N GLU A 21 21.59 -2.92 6.16
CA GLU A 21 21.54 -2.07 7.36
C GLU A 21 22.57 -0.95 7.29
N HIS A 22 23.83 -1.27 7.01
CA HIS A 22 24.89 -0.28 6.86
C HIS A 22 24.57 0.74 5.75
N LYS A 23 24.04 0.30 4.60
CA LYS A 23 23.64 1.20 3.51
C LYS A 23 22.52 2.14 3.92
N ILE A 24 21.52 1.65 4.67
CA ILE A 24 20.35 2.41 5.11
C ILE A 24 20.75 3.44 6.18
N GLU A 25 21.60 3.05 7.13
CA GLU A 25 22.09 3.93 8.19
C GLU A 25 22.88 5.12 7.64
N ALA A 26 23.61 4.92 6.54
CA ALA A 26 24.34 5.98 5.83
C ALA A 26 23.45 6.98 5.06
N GLN A 27 22.13 6.75 4.97
CA GLN A 27 21.23 7.65 4.24
C GLN A 27 20.84 8.87 5.08
N THR A 28 20.45 9.97 4.42
CA THR A 28 19.91 11.13 5.12
C THR A 28 18.47 10.90 5.56
N ASP A 29 18.15 11.38 6.76
CA ASP A 29 16.79 11.37 7.27
C ASP A 29 15.94 12.43 6.59
N GLY A 30 14.65 12.13 6.42
CA GLY A 30 13.64 13.11 6.07
C GLY A 30 12.30 12.74 6.71
N ASP A 31 11.46 13.74 6.90
CA ASP A 31 10.08 13.50 7.31
C ASP A 31 9.25 12.97 6.11
N PRO A 32 8.72 11.73 6.18
CA PRO A 32 7.87 11.19 5.12
C PRO A 32 6.49 11.83 5.07
N PHE A 33 6.09 12.55 6.11
CA PHE A 33 4.77 13.12 6.26
C PHE A 33 4.74 14.60 5.96
N GLY A 34 5.79 15.34 6.35
CA GLY A 34 6.04 16.73 5.94
C GLY A 34 4.84 17.65 6.15
N ASP A 35 4.06 17.42 7.22
CA ASP A 35 2.77 18.08 7.38
C ASP A 35 2.93 19.56 7.72
N SER A 36 2.13 20.39 7.06
CA SER A 36 1.97 21.80 7.42
C SER A 36 1.13 22.01 8.69
N GLN A 37 0.44 20.98 9.16
CA GLN A 37 -0.37 20.98 10.39
C GLN A 37 -0.01 19.78 11.28
N PRO A 38 0.01 19.95 12.61
CA PRO A 38 0.36 18.86 13.52
C PRO A 38 -0.70 17.74 13.48
N MET A 39 -0.34 16.62 12.86
CA MET A 39 -1.14 15.38 12.91
C MET A 39 -0.76 14.57 14.15
N LYS A 40 -1.77 13.96 14.79
CA LYS A 40 -1.59 12.97 15.85
C LYS A 40 -1.35 11.62 15.22
N GLU A 41 -0.43 10.87 15.82
CA GLU A 41 -0.04 9.54 15.39
C GLU A 41 -0.52 8.50 16.39
N TYR A 42 -1.23 7.50 15.89
CA TYR A 42 -1.71 6.37 16.67
C TYR A 42 -1.17 5.08 16.06
N TYR A 43 -0.37 4.37 16.84
CA TYR A 43 0.20 3.09 16.44
C TYR A 43 -0.70 1.94 16.90
N GLY A 44 -0.78 0.90 16.08
CA GLY A 44 -1.52 -0.32 16.39
C GLY A 44 -0.85 -1.56 15.78
N PRO A 45 -1.40 -2.77 16.02
CA PRO A 45 -0.77 -4.02 15.60
C PRO A 45 -0.81 -4.22 14.08
N ASN A 46 -1.77 -3.59 13.39
CA ASN A 46 -1.90 -3.55 11.93
C ASN A 46 -2.95 -2.50 11.52
N GLY A 47 -3.03 -2.20 10.22
CA GLY A 47 -4.00 -1.25 9.66
C GLY A 47 -5.47 -1.67 9.84
N LYS A 48 -5.77 -2.97 9.84
CA LYS A 48 -7.14 -3.48 10.06
C LYS A 48 -7.65 -3.11 11.47
N TRP A 49 -6.81 -3.28 12.49
CA TRP A 49 -7.17 -2.92 13.86
C TRP A 49 -7.37 -1.41 14.02
N LEU A 50 -6.57 -0.60 13.35
CA LEU A 50 -6.73 0.86 13.35
C LEU A 50 -8.01 1.29 12.62
N LEU A 51 -8.31 0.70 11.47
CA LEU A 51 -9.57 0.94 10.74
C LEU A 51 -10.78 0.59 11.61
N ASP A 52 -10.77 -0.58 12.25
CA ASP A 52 -11.80 -1.00 13.21
C ASP A 52 -11.97 0.05 14.33
N GLY A 53 -10.87 0.53 14.90
CA GLY A 53 -10.90 1.57 15.93
C GLY A 53 -11.48 2.90 15.44
N VAL A 54 -11.15 3.34 14.22
CA VAL A 54 -11.74 4.55 13.61
C VAL A 54 -13.25 4.37 13.41
N LEU A 55 -13.69 3.24 12.84
CA LEU A 55 -15.11 2.99 12.59
C LEU A 55 -15.93 2.93 13.90
N ARG A 56 -15.37 2.34 14.97
CA ARG A 56 -15.96 2.39 16.32
C ARG A 56 -16.06 3.81 16.85
N HIS A 57 -14.99 4.58 16.72
CA HIS A 57 -14.96 5.96 17.20
C HIS A 57 -15.98 6.85 16.48
N LEU A 58 -16.20 6.62 15.19
CA LEU A 58 -17.20 7.32 14.39
C LEU A 58 -18.64 6.88 14.67
N ASN A 59 -18.85 5.87 15.52
CA ASN A 59 -20.16 5.34 15.89
C ASN A 59 -21.01 4.94 14.66
N ILE A 60 -20.38 4.31 13.66
CA ILE A 60 -21.05 3.83 12.44
C ILE A 60 -22.00 2.68 12.78
N SER A 61 -23.19 2.71 12.19
CA SER A 61 -24.25 1.74 12.38
C SER A 61 -24.58 0.96 11.09
N ARG A 62 -25.44 -0.05 11.21
CA ARG A 62 -25.87 -0.89 10.07
C ARG A 62 -26.74 -0.16 9.04
N GLU A 63 -27.34 0.97 9.43
CA GLU A 63 -28.14 1.82 8.54
C GLU A 63 -27.26 2.74 7.68
N ASP A 64 -25.99 2.91 8.06
CA ASP A 64 -25.03 3.72 7.33
C ASP A 64 -24.42 2.93 6.16
N GLU A 65 -23.81 3.67 5.24
CA GLU A 65 -23.04 3.11 4.13
C GLU A 65 -21.58 3.59 4.18
N ILE A 66 -20.66 2.65 3.95
CA ILE A 66 -19.23 2.91 3.73
C ILE A 66 -18.93 2.66 2.25
N ALA A 67 -18.57 3.71 1.53
CA ALA A 67 -18.09 3.56 0.16
C ALA A 67 -16.59 3.27 0.16
N ILE A 68 -16.15 2.26 -0.58
CA ILE A 68 -14.74 1.94 -0.78
C ILE A 68 -14.41 2.21 -2.23
N LEU A 69 -13.46 3.13 -2.44
CA LEU A 69 -13.02 3.57 -3.75
C LEU A 69 -11.56 3.20 -3.92
N THR A 70 -11.24 2.69 -5.09
CA THR A 70 -9.89 2.24 -5.43
C THR A 70 -9.36 3.06 -6.59
N THR A 71 -8.04 3.20 -6.67
CA THR A 71 -7.42 4.00 -7.73
C THR A 71 -7.68 3.44 -9.11
N SER A 72 -7.74 2.11 -9.24
CA SER A 72 -8.00 1.40 -10.51
C SER A 72 -9.48 1.23 -10.86
N ASP A 73 -10.39 1.53 -9.93
CA ASP A 73 -11.81 1.16 -9.97
C ASP A 73 -12.08 -0.35 -10.23
N GLU A 74 -11.08 -1.21 -10.06
CA GLU A 74 -11.24 -2.65 -10.19
C GLU A 74 -12.10 -3.21 -9.05
N ARG A 75 -12.76 -4.35 -9.29
CA ARG A 75 -13.71 -4.93 -8.32
C ARG A 75 -13.06 -5.45 -7.03
N TYR A 76 -11.78 -5.81 -7.10
CA TYR A 76 -11.08 -6.38 -5.95
C TYR A 76 -10.86 -5.35 -4.85
N VAL A 77 -11.17 -5.73 -3.60
CA VAL A 77 -10.79 -4.99 -2.40
C VAL A 77 -10.33 -6.02 -1.38
N SER A 78 -9.20 -5.74 -0.71
CA SER A 78 -8.66 -6.68 0.28
C SER A 78 -9.67 -6.99 1.39
N THR A 79 -9.70 -8.25 1.82
CA THR A 79 -10.53 -8.73 2.95
C THR A 79 -10.29 -7.92 4.22
N CYS A 80 -9.06 -7.43 4.43
CA CYS A 80 -8.71 -6.58 5.58
C CYS A 80 -9.53 -5.30 5.64
N VAL A 81 -9.85 -4.69 4.50
CA VAL A 81 -10.68 -3.48 4.42
C VAL A 81 -12.15 -3.88 4.31
N SER A 82 -12.50 -4.72 3.32
CA SER A 82 -13.89 -5.04 3.02
C SER A 82 -14.60 -5.72 4.19
N ILE A 83 -14.04 -6.76 4.81
CA ILE A 83 -14.71 -7.42 5.95
C ILE A 83 -14.76 -6.51 7.17
N THR A 84 -13.73 -5.68 7.39
CA THR A 84 -13.73 -4.74 8.52
C THR A 84 -14.86 -3.72 8.37
N CYS A 85 -15.03 -3.11 7.20
CA CYS A 85 -16.16 -2.21 6.93
C CYS A 85 -17.51 -2.93 7.01
N PHE A 86 -17.58 -4.15 6.46
CA PHE A 86 -18.80 -4.95 6.42
C PHE A 86 -19.30 -5.28 7.82
N ASN A 87 -18.42 -5.33 8.83
CA ASN A 87 -18.83 -5.58 10.21
C ASN A 87 -19.59 -4.40 10.84
N TYR A 88 -19.54 -3.20 10.26
CA TYR A 88 -20.20 -2.00 10.79
C TYR A 88 -21.39 -1.57 9.94
N ALA A 89 -21.25 -1.54 8.62
CA ALA A 89 -22.19 -0.89 7.71
C ALA A 89 -22.29 -1.61 6.37
N LYS A 90 -23.28 -1.21 5.56
CA LYS A 90 -23.36 -1.63 4.15
C LYS A 90 -22.13 -1.10 3.40
N ILE A 91 -21.56 -1.91 2.53
CA ILE A 91 -20.46 -1.49 1.65
C ILE A 91 -21.00 -1.12 0.29
N SER A 92 -20.46 -0.04 -0.27
CA SER A 92 -20.71 0.39 -1.64
C SER A 92 -19.39 0.65 -2.38
N ARG A 93 -19.45 0.63 -3.71
CA ARG A 93 -18.38 1.08 -4.61
C ARG A 93 -18.65 2.46 -5.21
N VAL A 94 -19.77 3.07 -4.81
CA VAL A 94 -20.18 4.42 -5.22
C VAL A 94 -20.62 5.22 -4.00
N VAL A 95 -20.49 6.54 -4.07
CA VAL A 95 -20.92 7.44 -2.99
C VAL A 95 -22.39 7.81 -3.20
N GLY A 96 -23.26 7.28 -2.33
CA GLY A 96 -24.70 7.51 -2.35
C GLY A 96 -25.20 8.48 -1.27
N PRO A 97 -26.53 8.62 -1.14
CA PRO A 97 -27.16 9.48 -0.12
C PRO A 97 -26.91 9.02 1.33
N ASN A 98 -26.74 7.71 1.55
CA ASN A 98 -26.52 7.13 2.88
C ASN A 98 -25.02 6.98 3.21
N THR A 99 -24.12 7.38 2.32
CA THR A 99 -22.68 7.25 2.56
C THR A 99 -22.25 8.19 3.68
N LYS A 100 -21.72 7.63 4.77
CA LYS A 100 -21.16 8.37 5.90
C LYS A 100 -19.64 8.41 5.89
N VAL A 101 -19.03 7.34 5.39
CA VAL A 101 -17.59 7.19 5.30
C VAL A 101 -17.21 6.79 3.89
N VAL A 102 -16.18 7.45 3.36
CA VAL A 102 -15.49 7.02 2.14
C VAL A 102 -14.09 6.57 2.51
N ILE A 103 -13.73 5.36 2.11
CA ILE A 103 -12.36 4.88 2.14
C ILE A 103 -11.79 5.03 0.74
N VAL A 104 -10.76 5.86 0.60
CA VAL A 104 -10.02 6.03 -0.65
C VAL A 104 -8.73 5.23 -0.57
N ILE A 105 -8.59 4.22 -1.41
CA ILE A 105 -7.42 3.36 -1.44
C ILE A 105 -6.44 3.81 -2.53
N HIS A 106 -5.25 4.23 -2.09
CA HIS A 106 -4.11 4.53 -2.97
C HIS A 106 -3.42 3.22 -3.35
N GLU A 107 -3.85 2.62 -4.46
CA GLU A 107 -3.46 1.27 -4.81
C GLU A 107 -2.07 1.22 -5.43
N PHE A 108 -1.28 0.26 -4.95
CA PHE A 108 -0.03 -0.17 -5.60
C PHE A 108 0.99 0.95 -5.90
N GLY A 109 0.89 2.10 -5.22
CA GLY A 109 1.76 3.26 -5.48
C GLY A 109 1.16 4.36 -6.34
N TYR A 110 -0.09 4.19 -6.78
CA TYR A 110 -0.87 5.13 -7.55
C TYR A 110 -1.81 5.90 -6.64
N VAL A 111 -1.95 7.20 -6.90
CA VAL A 111 -2.82 8.07 -6.11
C VAL A 111 -4.21 8.09 -6.73
N TYR A 112 -5.25 8.03 -5.90
CA TYR A 112 -6.62 8.19 -6.38
C TYR A 112 -6.77 9.49 -7.22
N PRO A 113 -7.37 9.41 -8.43
CA PRO A 113 -7.46 10.56 -9.32
C PRO A 113 -8.18 11.75 -8.66
N ASP A 114 -7.63 12.95 -8.86
CA ASP A 114 -8.18 14.20 -8.34
C ASP A 114 -8.54 14.18 -6.84
N ILE A 115 -7.70 13.50 -6.03
CA ILE A 115 -7.93 13.34 -4.59
C ILE A 115 -8.25 14.65 -3.87
N LYS A 116 -7.60 15.76 -4.25
CA LYS A 116 -7.80 17.06 -3.62
C LYS A 116 -9.24 17.55 -3.75
N ASN A 117 -9.74 17.66 -4.97
CA ASN A 117 -11.09 18.18 -5.21
C ASN A 117 -12.13 17.17 -4.73
N TYR A 118 -11.88 15.87 -4.94
CA TYR A 118 -12.80 14.82 -4.53
C TYR A 118 -13.04 14.83 -3.02
N VAL A 119 -11.97 14.90 -2.22
CA VAL A 119 -12.10 14.97 -0.76
C VAL A 119 -12.74 16.27 -0.30
N CYS A 120 -12.47 17.39 -0.97
CA CYS A 120 -13.14 18.67 -0.69
C CYS A 120 -14.67 18.52 -0.82
N ASN A 121 -15.13 17.98 -1.95
CA ASN A 121 -16.55 17.77 -2.24
C ASN A 121 -17.21 16.80 -1.24
N LEU A 122 -16.50 15.76 -0.80
CA LEU A 122 -17.02 14.83 0.20
C LEU A 122 -17.18 15.49 1.57
N LYS A 123 -16.19 16.30 1.99
CA LYS A 123 -16.24 17.03 3.25
C LYS A 123 -17.35 18.06 3.29
N GLU A 124 -17.62 18.75 2.18
CA GLU A 124 -18.77 19.67 2.04
C GLU A 124 -20.11 18.96 2.27
N ARG A 125 -20.20 17.66 1.94
CA ARG A 125 -21.36 16.81 2.19
C ARG A 125 -21.40 16.21 3.60
N GLY A 126 -20.45 16.57 4.47
CA GLY A 126 -20.32 16.00 5.81
C GLY A 126 -19.87 14.53 5.82
N ILE A 127 -19.29 14.04 4.73
CA ILE A 127 -18.79 12.66 4.61
C ILE A 127 -17.37 12.60 5.15
N VAL A 128 -17.12 11.63 6.04
CA VAL A 128 -15.79 11.37 6.59
C VAL A 128 -14.94 10.65 5.56
N VAL A 129 -13.70 11.10 5.37
CA VAL A 129 -12.77 10.47 4.43
C VAL A 129 -11.62 9.78 5.17
N ILE A 130 -11.40 8.51 4.85
CA ILE A 130 -10.23 7.74 5.29
C ILE A 130 -9.37 7.45 4.06
N GLU A 131 -8.14 7.94 4.03
CA GLU A 131 -7.13 7.58 3.02
C GLU A 131 -6.42 6.28 3.47
N ASP A 132 -6.57 5.20 2.72
CA ASP A 132 -5.74 3.99 2.87
C ASP A 132 -4.45 4.19 2.06
N CYS A 133 -3.37 4.44 2.81
CA CYS A 133 -2.02 4.69 2.32
C CYS A 133 -1.11 3.46 2.50
N ALA A 134 -1.65 2.24 2.53
CA ALA A 134 -0.85 1.04 2.75
C ALA A 134 0.29 0.83 1.73
N HIS A 135 0.16 1.37 0.50
CA HIS A 135 1.14 1.27 -0.58
C HIS A 135 1.70 2.63 -1.01
N ILE A 136 1.74 3.62 -0.11
CA ILE A 136 2.30 4.94 -0.44
C ILE A 136 2.84 5.65 0.80
N ILE A 137 4.01 6.28 0.67
CA ILE A 137 4.64 7.07 1.73
C ILE A 137 5.57 8.11 1.11
N GLY A 138 5.69 9.30 1.73
CA GLY A 138 6.63 10.31 1.29
C GLY A 138 6.24 11.10 0.04
N CYS A 139 5.12 10.75 -0.59
CA CYS A 139 4.65 11.36 -1.84
C CYS A 139 3.77 12.58 -1.57
N ASP A 140 3.79 13.56 -2.46
CA ASP A 140 2.91 14.73 -2.40
C ASP A 140 2.38 15.12 -3.77
N ILE A 141 1.22 15.79 -3.76
CA ILE A 141 0.64 16.47 -4.91
C ILE A 141 0.66 17.95 -4.60
N ASN A 142 1.37 18.72 -5.42
CA ASN A 142 1.51 20.17 -5.27
C ASN A 142 1.95 20.59 -3.85
N GLY A 143 2.93 19.88 -3.29
CA GLY A 143 3.47 20.16 -1.95
C GLY A 143 2.61 19.65 -0.79
N LYS A 144 1.43 19.05 -1.05
CA LYS A 144 0.58 18.45 -0.02
C LYS A 144 0.68 16.93 -0.02
N LYS A 145 1.05 16.36 1.12
CA LYS A 145 1.39 14.94 1.27
C LYS A 145 0.17 14.03 1.15
N ILE A 146 0.32 12.90 0.48
CA ILE A 146 -0.74 11.89 0.39
C ILE A 146 -1.04 11.36 1.80
N GLY A 147 -2.32 11.21 2.15
CA GLY A 147 -2.75 10.93 3.52
C GLY A 147 -3.05 12.18 4.36
N SER A 148 -2.90 13.39 3.80
CA SER A 148 -3.28 14.65 4.48
C SER A 148 -4.53 15.33 3.88
N PHE A 149 -5.18 14.69 2.90
CA PHE A 149 -6.39 15.23 2.28
C PHE A 149 -7.64 14.91 3.11
N GLY A 150 -7.75 13.67 3.57
CA GLY A 150 -8.86 13.11 4.34
C GLY A 150 -8.92 13.56 5.79
N ASP A 151 -9.74 12.87 6.58
CA ASP A 151 -9.83 13.03 8.03
C ASP A 151 -8.88 12.11 8.78
N TYR A 152 -8.60 10.95 8.16
CA TYR A 152 -7.77 9.88 8.70
C TYR A 152 -6.90 9.33 7.57
N ALA A 153 -5.65 8.99 7.88
CA ALA A 153 -4.78 8.25 6.97
C ALA A 153 -4.20 7.00 7.64
N LEU A 154 -4.39 5.86 6.99
CA LEU A 154 -3.95 4.55 7.46
C LEU A 154 -2.72 4.10 6.69
N PHE A 155 -1.69 3.67 7.41
CA PHE A 155 -0.44 3.18 6.85
C PHE A 155 -0.16 1.76 7.36
N SER A 156 0.41 0.93 6.49
CA SER A 156 0.87 -0.41 6.83
C SER A 156 2.38 -0.40 6.96
N LEU A 157 2.89 -0.40 8.20
CA LEU A 157 4.32 -0.28 8.46
C LEU A 157 5.15 -1.36 7.74
N PRO A 158 4.76 -2.65 7.73
CA PRO A 158 5.52 -3.69 7.02
C PRO A 158 5.55 -3.55 5.50
N LYS A 159 4.70 -2.69 4.91
CA LYS A 159 4.67 -2.47 3.46
C LYS A 159 5.51 -1.25 3.08
N ILE A 160 5.44 -0.19 3.91
CA ILE A 160 6.13 1.07 3.66
C ILE A 160 7.55 1.13 4.24
N SER A 161 7.90 0.19 5.13
CA SER A 161 9.24 0.07 5.72
C SER A 161 9.58 -1.40 6.07
N PRO A 162 10.85 -1.73 6.39
CA PRO A 162 11.25 -2.99 7.01
C PRO A 162 10.70 -3.23 8.42
N ALA A 163 9.47 -2.81 8.74
CA ALA A 163 8.84 -3.22 9.99
C ALA A 163 8.32 -4.66 9.89
N ARG A 164 8.38 -5.41 10.99
CA ARG A 164 7.88 -6.80 11.03
C ARG A 164 6.37 -6.90 11.30
N ALA A 165 5.79 -5.84 11.84
CA ALA A 165 4.38 -5.73 12.19
C ALA A 165 3.97 -4.25 12.23
N GLY A 166 2.71 -4.00 12.53
CA GLY A 166 2.24 -2.68 12.90
C GLY A 166 1.46 -1.95 11.82
N GLY A 167 0.68 -0.97 12.28
CA GLY A 167 0.03 0.04 11.46
C GLY A 167 0.20 1.39 12.13
N LEU A 168 0.03 2.44 11.32
CA LEU A 168 0.03 3.81 11.79
C LEU A 168 -1.24 4.49 11.27
N LEU A 169 -1.92 5.19 12.16
CA LEU A 169 -3.03 6.07 11.83
C LEU A 169 -2.61 7.50 12.13
N ARG A 170 -2.82 8.39 11.16
CA ARG A 170 -2.56 9.82 11.30
C ARG A 170 -3.87 10.58 11.17
N THR A 171 -4.12 11.53 12.07
CA THR A 171 -5.32 12.38 12.04
C THR A 171 -5.12 13.65 12.86
N THR A 172 -5.86 14.72 12.57
CA THR A 172 -5.90 15.91 13.43
C THR A 172 -6.87 15.73 14.61
N LYS A 173 -7.74 14.72 14.56
CA LYS A 173 -8.80 14.48 15.55
C LYS A 173 -8.29 13.70 16.76
N ASN A 174 -8.90 13.94 17.92
CA ASN A 174 -8.75 13.02 19.06
C ASN A 174 -9.62 11.80 18.81
N ILE A 175 -9.03 10.61 18.87
CA ILE A 175 -9.77 9.36 18.72
C ILE A 175 -9.62 8.47 19.96
N LYS A 176 -10.61 7.61 20.16
CA LYS A 176 -10.58 6.55 21.17
C LYS A 176 -10.43 5.21 20.46
N LEU A 177 -9.25 4.60 20.60
CA LEU A 177 -8.96 3.29 20.04
C LEU A 177 -9.30 2.16 21.04
N PRO A 178 -9.51 0.92 20.56
CA PRO A 178 -9.68 -0.23 21.43
C PRO A 178 -8.46 -0.45 22.34
N VAL A 179 -8.65 -1.11 23.48
CA VAL A 179 -7.53 -1.47 24.37
C VAL A 179 -6.71 -2.60 23.74
N LEU A 180 -5.39 -2.47 23.79
CA LEU A 180 -4.46 -3.52 23.36
C LEU A 180 -4.33 -4.58 24.46
N ASN A 181 -4.46 -5.85 24.09
CA ASN A 181 -4.00 -6.94 24.95
C ASN A 181 -2.47 -7.10 24.82
N SER A 182 -1.87 -7.98 25.64
CA SER A 182 -0.42 -8.21 25.66
C SER A 182 0.17 -8.52 24.29
N ASN A 183 -0.44 -9.44 23.54
CA ASN A 183 0.04 -9.85 22.22
C ASN A 183 -0.04 -8.71 21.19
N LEU A 184 -1.14 -7.95 21.17
CA LEU A 184 -1.30 -6.82 20.25
C LEU A 184 -0.37 -5.66 20.62
N SER A 185 -0.12 -5.45 21.92
CA SER A 185 0.86 -4.49 22.40
C SER A 185 2.27 -4.84 21.91
N GLN A 186 2.67 -6.11 22.00
CA GLN A 186 3.96 -6.57 21.48
C GLN A 186 4.11 -6.31 19.97
N LEU A 187 3.10 -6.66 19.16
CA LEU A 187 3.12 -6.39 17.71
C LEU A 187 3.20 -4.89 17.40
N THR A 188 2.51 -4.07 18.20
CA THR A 188 2.53 -2.61 18.07
C THR A 188 3.93 -2.06 18.35
N ASN A 189 4.57 -2.49 19.45
CA ASN A 189 5.91 -2.05 19.82
C ASN A 189 6.97 -2.47 18.79
N ILE A 190 6.86 -3.68 18.22
CA ILE A 190 7.72 -4.13 17.11
C ILE A 190 7.54 -3.21 15.88
N GLY A 191 6.30 -2.82 15.60
CA GLY A 191 5.99 -1.87 14.52
C GLY A 191 6.59 -0.49 14.77
N ILE A 192 6.41 0.06 15.97
CA ILE A 192 6.96 1.36 16.38
C ILE A 192 8.49 1.38 16.21
N ALA A 193 9.20 0.39 16.74
CA ALA A 193 10.65 0.32 16.63
C ALA A 193 11.12 0.27 15.16
N GLY A 194 10.39 -0.46 14.30
CA GLY A 194 10.66 -0.46 12.85
C GLY A 194 10.34 0.88 12.19
N ALA A 195 9.25 1.54 12.59
CA ALA A 195 8.86 2.82 12.06
C ALA A 195 9.90 3.91 12.38
N GLU A 196 10.31 4.01 13.64
CA GLU A 196 11.33 4.96 14.11
C GLU A 196 12.65 4.77 13.37
N LYS A 197 13.09 3.52 13.19
CA LYS A 197 14.35 3.22 12.51
C LYS A 197 14.31 3.52 11.00
N TYR A 198 13.20 3.23 10.32
CA TYR A 198 13.21 3.15 8.86
C TYR A 198 12.34 4.17 8.12
N LEU A 199 11.26 4.69 8.72
CA LEU A 199 10.44 5.71 8.06
C LEU A 199 11.22 6.98 7.70
N PRO A 200 12.16 7.48 8.53
CA PRO A 200 12.99 8.62 8.13
C PRO A 200 13.81 8.36 6.86
N LYS A 201 14.07 7.09 6.54
CA LYS A 201 14.82 6.65 5.36
C LYS A 201 13.93 6.37 4.14
N TYR A 202 12.66 6.79 4.13
CA TYR A 202 11.70 6.49 3.05
C TYR A 202 12.21 6.82 1.64
N LYS A 203 12.98 7.91 1.48
CA LYS A 203 13.52 8.33 0.17
C LYS A 203 14.40 7.26 -0.46
N PHE A 204 15.21 6.58 0.35
CA PHE A 204 16.05 5.47 -0.08
C PHE A 204 15.22 4.30 -0.60
N PHE A 205 14.19 3.90 0.15
CA PHE A 205 13.30 2.82 -0.27
C PHE A 205 12.52 3.20 -1.53
N ASN A 206 11.95 4.40 -1.59
CA ASN A 206 11.20 4.87 -2.75
C ASN A 206 12.07 4.93 -4.00
N LYS A 207 13.33 5.41 -3.89
CA LYS A 207 14.30 5.37 -5.00
C LYS A 207 14.52 3.94 -5.50
N GLY A 208 14.75 3.00 -4.58
CA GLY A 208 14.91 1.59 -4.94
C GLY A 208 13.69 1.00 -5.67
N ARG A 209 12.47 1.40 -5.27
CA ARG A 209 11.24 0.98 -5.96
C ARG A 209 11.17 1.50 -7.39
N ILE A 210 11.50 2.78 -7.58
CA ILE A 210 11.50 3.44 -8.89
C ILE A 210 12.50 2.76 -9.83
N GLU A 211 13.75 2.54 -9.38
CA GLU A 211 14.79 1.87 -10.17
C GLU A 211 14.33 0.48 -10.68
N ARG A 212 13.64 -0.29 -9.83
CA ARG A 212 13.14 -1.63 -10.17
C ARG A 212 11.94 -1.58 -11.10
N ALA A 213 11.05 -0.61 -10.90
CA ALA A 213 9.91 -0.40 -11.80
C ALA A 213 10.38 0.02 -13.20
N GLU A 214 11.36 0.92 -13.30
CA GLU A 214 11.96 1.36 -14.56
C GLU A 214 12.66 0.21 -15.29
N LEU A 215 13.41 -0.63 -14.56
CA LEU A 215 14.02 -1.84 -15.11
C LEU A 215 12.97 -2.81 -15.66
N LEU A 216 11.94 -3.11 -14.87
CA LEU A 216 10.85 -3.96 -15.33
C LEU A 216 10.18 -3.37 -16.59
N LYS A 217 9.80 -2.08 -16.54
CA LYS A 217 9.10 -1.37 -17.61
C LYS A 217 9.92 -1.36 -18.91
N SER A 218 11.20 -1.01 -18.84
CA SER A 218 12.09 -0.99 -20.01
C SER A 218 12.36 -2.36 -20.64
N GLN A 219 12.18 -3.45 -19.88
CA GLN A 219 12.42 -4.80 -20.38
C GLN A 219 11.16 -5.51 -20.88
N VAL A 220 9.97 -5.04 -20.52
CA VAL A 220 8.70 -5.68 -20.91
C VAL A 220 7.75 -4.79 -21.72
N ASN A 221 8.08 -3.50 -21.92
CA ASN A 221 7.27 -2.55 -22.69
C ASN A 221 6.99 -3.01 -24.14
N ASP A 222 7.93 -3.70 -24.77
CA ASP A 222 7.77 -4.23 -26.13
C ASP A 222 6.92 -5.52 -26.17
N LEU A 223 6.60 -6.10 -25.01
CA LEU A 223 5.88 -7.38 -24.88
C LEU A 223 4.48 -7.23 -24.31
N CYS A 224 4.29 -6.29 -23.39
CA CYS A 224 3.07 -6.14 -22.61
C CYS A 224 2.73 -4.66 -22.46
N ASN A 225 1.43 -4.36 -22.40
CA ASN A 225 0.99 -3.03 -22.02
C ASN A 225 1.19 -2.82 -20.52
N ILE A 226 1.72 -1.67 -20.13
CA ILE A 226 1.83 -1.29 -18.73
C ILE A 226 0.48 -0.75 -18.26
N PHE A 227 -0.01 -1.27 -17.13
CA PHE A 227 -1.23 -0.80 -16.51
C PHE A 227 -0.92 0.31 -15.50
N GLU A 228 -1.32 1.54 -15.83
CA GLU A 228 -1.19 2.72 -14.99
C GLU A 228 -2.60 3.29 -14.74
N PRO A 229 -3.25 2.98 -13.61
CA PRO A 229 -4.64 3.41 -13.35
C PRO A 229 -4.76 4.91 -13.08
N SER A 230 -3.67 5.57 -12.71
CA SER A 230 -3.60 7.01 -12.47
C SER A 230 -2.14 7.49 -12.47
N HIS A 231 -1.87 8.70 -11.96
CA HIS A 231 -0.52 9.22 -11.83
C HIS A 231 0.32 8.37 -10.85
N PRO A 232 1.45 7.78 -11.29
CA PRO A 232 2.33 7.02 -10.42
C PRO A 232 3.06 7.97 -9.47
N ALA A 233 2.93 7.72 -8.15
CA ALA A 233 3.71 8.47 -7.17
C ALA A 233 5.00 7.73 -6.83
N VAL A 234 4.88 6.51 -6.30
CA VAL A 234 6.00 5.58 -6.09
C VAL A 234 5.47 4.19 -6.39
N PRO A 235 5.93 3.50 -7.44
CA PRO A 235 5.32 2.24 -7.87
C PRO A 235 5.68 1.13 -6.87
N TYR A 236 4.75 0.71 -6.01
CA TYR A 236 4.93 -0.44 -5.12
C TYR A 236 4.79 -1.76 -5.88
N PHE A 237 4.02 -1.73 -6.97
CA PHE A 237 3.98 -2.76 -7.97
C PHE A 237 4.01 -2.14 -9.37
N LEU A 238 4.52 -2.90 -10.34
CA LEU A 238 4.29 -2.64 -11.75
C LEU A 238 3.16 -3.55 -12.25
N GLY A 239 2.10 -2.96 -12.79
CA GLY A 239 1.02 -3.69 -13.46
C GLY A 239 1.37 -3.95 -14.92
N ILE A 240 1.25 -5.19 -15.37
CA ILE A 240 1.37 -5.56 -16.79
C ILE A 240 0.10 -6.28 -17.27
N VAL A 241 -0.40 -5.89 -18.43
CA VAL A 241 -1.53 -6.53 -19.09
C VAL A 241 -1.02 -7.59 -20.07
N THR A 242 -1.43 -8.84 -19.87
CA THR A 242 -0.95 -10.01 -20.63
C THR A 242 -1.94 -11.18 -20.53
N SER A 243 -2.10 -11.93 -21.62
CA SER A 243 -2.84 -13.20 -21.62
C SER A 243 -2.12 -14.32 -20.84
N GLU A 244 -0.82 -14.16 -20.58
CA GLU A 244 0.04 -15.19 -19.99
C GLU A 244 0.09 -15.14 -18.45
N LYS A 245 -0.86 -14.46 -17.80
CA LYS A 245 -0.89 -14.28 -16.33
C LYS A 245 -0.61 -15.57 -15.57
N SER A 246 -1.41 -16.62 -15.84
CA SER A 246 -1.30 -17.89 -15.12
C SER A 246 0.06 -18.56 -15.31
N LYS A 247 0.62 -18.47 -16.51
CA LYS A 247 1.96 -19.00 -16.83
C LYS A 247 3.06 -18.24 -16.10
N ILE A 248 2.96 -16.90 -16.05
CA ILE A 248 3.91 -16.05 -15.33
C ILE A 248 3.87 -16.38 -13.84
N GLU A 249 2.69 -16.40 -13.23
CA GLU A 249 2.51 -16.67 -11.80
C GLU A 249 3.02 -18.08 -11.43
N THR A 250 2.75 -19.08 -12.28
CA THR A 250 3.23 -20.45 -12.08
C THR A 250 4.74 -20.58 -12.24
N SER A 251 5.35 -19.82 -13.16
CA SER A 251 6.80 -19.83 -13.39
C SER A 251 7.58 -19.07 -12.31
N LEU A 252 6.91 -18.18 -11.57
CA LEU A 252 7.49 -17.35 -10.53
C LEU A 252 6.75 -17.56 -9.19
N PRO A 253 6.66 -18.80 -8.66
CA PRO A 253 5.86 -19.13 -7.49
C PRO A 253 6.40 -18.52 -6.17
N TRP A 254 7.60 -17.97 -6.23
CA TRP A 254 8.29 -17.25 -5.16
C TRP A 254 8.05 -15.73 -5.23
N ILE A 255 7.08 -15.24 -5.99
CA ILE A 255 6.67 -13.83 -5.97
C ILE A 255 5.30 -13.72 -5.30
N GLU A 256 5.14 -12.74 -4.42
CA GLU A 256 3.84 -12.35 -3.91
C GLU A 256 3.26 -11.26 -4.83
N PHE A 257 2.56 -11.71 -5.87
CA PHE A 257 1.89 -10.82 -6.82
C PHE A 257 0.79 -10.00 -6.14
N GLY A 258 0.59 -8.77 -6.63
CA GLY A 258 -0.51 -7.92 -6.18
C GLY A 258 -1.85 -8.54 -6.56
N ALA A 259 -2.76 -8.62 -5.59
CA ALA A 259 -4.04 -9.28 -5.79
C ALA A 259 -4.94 -8.49 -6.76
N THR A 260 -5.55 -9.20 -7.71
CA THR A 260 -6.52 -8.68 -8.66
C THR A 260 -7.43 -9.80 -9.16
N LEU A 261 -8.68 -9.47 -9.49
CA LEU A 261 -9.65 -10.40 -10.08
C LEU A 261 -9.55 -10.48 -11.61
N ARG A 262 -8.69 -9.66 -12.23
CA ARG A 262 -8.47 -9.68 -13.67
C ARG A 262 -7.61 -10.87 -14.08
N ASN A 263 -8.05 -11.57 -15.12
CA ASN A 263 -7.33 -12.72 -15.67
C ASN A 263 -6.17 -12.32 -16.59
N ASP A 264 -6.10 -11.05 -16.98
CA ASP A 264 -5.13 -10.49 -17.91
C ASP A 264 -4.16 -9.51 -17.24
N LEU A 265 -4.19 -9.35 -15.90
CA LEU A 265 -3.40 -8.35 -15.18
C LEU A 265 -2.55 -8.99 -14.10
N VAL A 266 -1.25 -8.70 -14.15
CA VAL A 266 -0.25 -9.14 -13.17
C VAL A 266 0.38 -7.92 -12.52
N TYR A 267 0.37 -7.87 -11.19
CA TYR A 267 1.08 -6.84 -10.42
C TYR A 267 2.37 -7.42 -9.83
N ILE A 268 3.52 -6.97 -10.33
CA ILE A 268 4.85 -7.43 -9.89
C ILE A 268 5.39 -6.48 -8.82
N PRO A 269 5.76 -6.94 -7.61
CA PRO A 269 6.24 -6.07 -6.55
C PRO A 269 7.63 -5.51 -6.85
N THR A 270 7.86 -4.24 -6.50
CA THR A 270 9.12 -3.51 -6.75
C THR A 270 9.98 -3.43 -5.48
N ASN A 271 10.15 -4.54 -4.78
CA ASN A 271 10.82 -4.58 -3.46
C ASN A 271 12.21 -3.91 -3.47
N PRO A 272 12.46 -2.82 -2.71
CA PRO A 272 13.69 -2.04 -2.79
C PRO A 272 14.92 -2.76 -2.21
N LEU A 273 14.73 -3.86 -1.49
CA LEU A 273 15.81 -4.67 -0.92
C LEU A 273 16.13 -5.93 -1.75
N ALA A 274 15.30 -6.27 -2.73
CA ALA A 274 15.59 -7.33 -3.69
C ALA A 274 16.68 -6.88 -4.67
N SER A 275 17.62 -7.77 -5.04
CA SER A 275 18.71 -7.43 -5.95
C SER A 275 18.23 -7.17 -7.38
N ILE A 276 18.99 -6.38 -8.15
CA ILE A 276 18.69 -6.10 -9.56
C ILE A 276 18.65 -7.39 -10.41
N ASN A 277 19.59 -8.32 -10.20
CA ASN A 277 19.62 -9.61 -10.89
C ASN A 277 18.32 -10.41 -10.73
N LEU A 278 17.60 -10.22 -9.62
CA LEU A 278 16.32 -10.88 -9.38
C LEU A 278 15.23 -10.33 -10.31
N PHE A 279 15.25 -9.03 -10.59
CA PHE A 279 14.33 -8.41 -11.56
C PHE A 279 14.69 -8.80 -13.00
N GLU A 280 15.97 -8.95 -13.32
CA GLU A 280 16.39 -9.51 -14.62
C GLU A 280 15.90 -10.94 -14.82
N LEU A 281 15.89 -11.77 -13.76
CA LEU A 281 15.32 -13.11 -13.81
C LEU A 281 13.80 -13.07 -14.07
N ILE A 282 13.08 -12.15 -13.42
CA ILE A 282 11.64 -11.96 -13.62
C ILE A 282 11.34 -11.61 -15.07
N THR A 283 12.02 -10.61 -15.62
CA THR A 283 11.79 -10.14 -16.99
C THR A 283 12.20 -11.16 -18.03
N ASN A 284 13.29 -11.90 -17.82
CA ASN A 284 13.66 -13.02 -18.68
C ASN A 284 12.61 -14.13 -18.66
N THR A 285 12.02 -14.41 -17.50
CA THR A 285 10.92 -15.38 -17.39
C THR A 285 9.68 -14.91 -18.15
N ILE A 286 9.33 -13.62 -18.05
CA ILE A 286 8.23 -13.02 -18.82
C ILE A 286 8.52 -13.08 -20.33
N LYS A 287 9.74 -12.74 -20.76
CA LYS A 287 10.19 -12.80 -22.16
C LYS A 287 10.13 -14.21 -22.73
N ASN A 288 10.66 -15.19 -22.00
CA ASN A 288 10.69 -16.59 -22.41
C ASN A 288 9.30 -17.25 -22.29
N GLY A 289 8.43 -16.73 -21.42
CA GLY A 289 7.01 -17.05 -21.37
C GLY A 289 6.24 -16.53 -22.59
N GLY A 290 6.68 -15.41 -23.19
CA GLY A 290 6.11 -14.80 -24.41
C GLY A 290 6.71 -15.29 -25.73
N LYS A 291 7.86 -15.98 -25.71
CA LYS A 291 8.43 -16.71 -26.86
C LYS A 291 8.58 -18.19 -26.54
N ILE A 292 7.49 -18.93 -26.65
CA ILE A 292 7.60 -20.30 -27.14
C ILE A 292 7.65 -20.18 -28.67
N CYS A 293 8.86 -20.29 -29.22
CA CYS A 293 9.04 -20.56 -30.63
C CYS A 293 8.45 -21.95 -30.92
N ASN A 294 7.39 -21.96 -31.72
CA ASN A 294 6.69 -23.09 -32.36
C ASN A 294 6.10 -24.18 -31.45
#